data_AF-A0A928BBU5-F1
#
_entry.id   AF-A0A928BBU5-F1
#
_cell.length_a   1.000
_cell.length_b   1.000
_cell.length_c   1.000
_cell.angle_alpha   90.00
_cell.angle_beta   90.00
_cell.angle_gamma   90.00
#
_symmetry.space_group_name_H-M   'P 1'
#
loop_
_entity.id
_entity.type
_entity.pdbx_description
1 polymer ?
#
loop_
_entity_poly.entity_id
_entity_poly.type
_entity_poly.pdbx_seq_one_letter_code
_entity_poly.pdbx_strand_id
1 'polypeptide(L)'
;MEFTTRVNIEPALQKISYSNRILMIGSCFANEIGDKLKECGFDISVNPFGTLYNAASISKSLALLDSSERFAQSDVIDISRHTTTFATDAIQGSDETGAKANNEAFKGRYCSFCHHSSFARESAAEFLENANRRLQLEQEFFAGSDTVIITLGTSWVYRHKALDTIVSNCHKIHPAEFEREFMEWGLTARTLEKSITSHPDKRFIFTVSPIRHLKDGAHGNAISKASLLLAIESLVEKHENAEYFPAYEILLDELRDYRFYAEDMIHPSPVAVKYIFERFKDSFIEPECYPQMAQMSKMARRRAHIPIER
;
A
#
# COMPACT_ATOMS: atom_id res chain seq x y z
N MET A 1 -36.56 8.01 -5.98
CA MET A 1 -35.80 6.79 -5.65
C MET A 1 -34.34 7.18 -5.76
N GLU A 2 -33.58 7.09 -4.68
CA GLU A 2 -32.12 7.24 -4.79
C GLU A 2 -31.58 5.96 -5.42
N PHE A 3 -30.96 6.07 -6.59
CA PHE A 3 -30.47 4.91 -7.37
C PHE A 3 -29.07 4.45 -6.92
N THR A 4 -28.59 4.95 -5.78
CA THR A 4 -27.26 4.65 -5.22
C THR A 4 -27.40 4.40 -3.72
N THR A 5 -26.90 3.26 -3.24
CA THR A 5 -26.75 3.01 -1.81
C THR A 5 -25.46 3.66 -1.36
N ARG A 6 -25.56 4.84 -0.73
CA ARG A 6 -24.40 5.53 -0.19
C ARG A 6 -23.84 4.73 0.98
N VAL A 7 -22.55 4.40 0.94
CA VAL A 7 -21.85 3.74 2.04
C VAL A 7 -21.74 4.73 3.19
N ASN A 8 -22.16 4.30 4.39
CA ASN A 8 -21.97 5.09 5.59
C ASN A 8 -20.48 5.11 5.96
N ILE A 9 -19.97 6.28 6.31
CA ILE A 9 -18.60 6.43 6.82
C ILE A 9 -18.76 7.02 8.20
N GLU A 10 -18.27 6.31 9.22
CA GLU A 10 -18.30 6.80 10.58
C GLU A 10 -17.55 8.15 10.68
N PRO A 11 -18.01 9.07 11.54
CA PRO A 11 -17.31 10.33 11.76
C PRO A 11 -15.85 10.07 12.16
N ALA A 12 -14.92 10.75 11.51
CA ALA A 12 -13.51 10.61 11.84
C ALA A 12 -13.25 11.02 13.30
N LEU A 13 -12.42 10.25 14.00
CA LEU A 13 -12.04 10.52 15.40
C LEU A 13 -11.46 11.93 15.56
N GLN A 14 -10.63 12.30 14.58
CA GLN A 14 -10.09 13.64 14.39
C GLN A 14 -9.98 13.92 12.89
N LYS A 15 -10.20 15.16 12.47
CA LYS A 15 -9.94 15.53 11.07
C LYS A 15 -8.46 15.85 10.85
N ILE A 16 -7.96 15.50 9.67
CA ILE A 16 -6.61 15.77 9.20
C ILE A 16 -6.57 17.21 8.69
N SER A 17 -5.54 17.93 9.11
CA SER A 17 -5.18 19.27 8.62
C SER A 17 -3.73 19.28 8.10
N TYR A 18 -3.27 20.44 7.65
CA TYR A 18 -1.87 20.63 7.24
C TYR A 18 -0.87 20.58 8.41
N SER A 19 -1.32 20.54 9.67
CA SER A 19 -0.43 20.30 10.81
C SER A 19 -0.09 18.83 11.00
N ASN A 20 -0.86 17.91 10.41
CA ASN A 20 -0.63 16.49 10.54
C ASN A 20 0.50 16.02 9.62
N ARG A 21 1.35 15.13 10.14
CA ARG A 21 2.31 14.38 9.35
C ARG A 21 1.84 12.93 9.20
N ILE A 22 1.71 12.48 7.95
CA ILE A 22 0.98 11.26 7.61
C ILE A 22 1.96 10.22 7.04
N LEU A 23 2.03 9.04 7.65
CA LEU A 23 2.60 7.85 7.01
C LEU A 23 1.46 7.07 6.34
N MET A 24 1.60 6.76 5.06
CA MET A 24 0.67 5.88 4.36
C MET A 24 1.40 4.64 3.84
N ILE A 25 0.89 3.46 4.17
CA ILE A 25 1.53 2.18 3.84
C ILE A 25 0.49 1.15 3.40
N GLY A 26 0.79 0.38 2.36
CA GLY A 26 -0.11 -0.64 1.85
C GLY A 26 -0.11 -0.76 0.33
N SER A 27 -1.27 -1.18 -0.21
CA SER A 27 -1.40 -1.63 -1.60
C SER A 27 -1.13 -0.52 -2.62
N CYS A 28 -1.14 -0.81 -3.92
CA CYS A 28 -1.00 0.21 -4.96
C CYS A 28 -2.05 1.33 -4.82
N PHE A 29 -3.22 1.02 -4.25
CA PHE A 29 -4.25 2.02 -3.98
C PHE A 29 -3.80 3.06 -2.93
N ALA A 30 -2.90 2.69 -2.01
CA ALA A 30 -2.26 3.64 -1.10
C ALA A 30 -1.46 4.70 -1.86
N ASN A 31 -0.74 4.32 -2.92
CA ASN A 31 -0.02 5.28 -3.77
C ASN A 31 -1.00 6.23 -4.48
N GLU A 32 -2.10 5.71 -5.04
CA GLU A 32 -3.10 6.54 -5.74
C GLU A 32 -3.73 7.62 -4.85
N ILE A 33 -4.06 7.29 -3.59
CA ILE A 33 -4.62 8.25 -2.63
C ILE A 33 -3.52 9.13 -2.04
N GLY A 34 -2.37 8.56 -1.70
CA GLY A 34 -1.24 9.28 -1.13
C GLY A 34 -0.67 10.32 -2.09
N ASP A 35 -0.55 10.01 -3.38
CA ASP A 35 -0.11 10.94 -4.41
C ASP A 35 -1.09 12.12 -4.54
N LYS A 36 -2.41 11.89 -4.43
CA LYS A 36 -3.40 12.97 -4.40
C LYS A 36 -3.26 13.87 -3.17
N LEU A 37 -3.03 13.29 -1.99
CA LEU A 37 -2.76 14.07 -0.78
C LEU A 37 -1.48 14.90 -0.92
N LYS A 38 -0.43 14.30 -1.50
CA LYS A 38 0.84 14.97 -1.79
C LYS A 38 0.67 16.11 -2.80
N GLU A 39 -0.09 15.91 -3.87
CA GLU A 39 -0.48 16.96 -4.81
C GLU A 39 -1.27 18.09 -4.15
N CYS A 40 -2.04 17.78 -3.10
CA CYS A 40 -2.76 18.75 -2.28
C CYS A 40 -1.87 19.43 -1.22
N GLY A 41 -0.59 19.07 -1.12
CA GLY A 41 0.40 19.71 -0.27
C GLY A 41 0.47 19.21 1.18
N PHE A 42 -0.11 18.05 1.49
CA PHE A 42 0.04 17.44 2.82
C PHE A 42 1.46 16.90 3.02
N ASP A 43 1.94 16.91 4.28
CA ASP A 43 3.20 16.28 4.67
C ASP A 43 2.99 14.77 4.81
N ILE A 44 3.27 14.03 3.73
CA ILE A 44 2.98 12.61 3.62
C ILE A 44 4.18 11.82 3.06
N SER A 45 4.48 10.69 3.71
CA SER A 45 5.33 9.63 3.16
C SER A 45 4.46 8.44 2.77
N VAL A 46 4.65 7.91 1.56
CA VAL A 46 3.84 6.82 1.02
C VAL A 46 4.74 5.66 0.66
N ASN A 47 4.44 4.48 1.20
CA ASN A 47 5.14 3.22 0.94
C ASN A 47 6.67 3.36 0.93
N PRO A 48 7.29 3.64 2.11
CA PRO A 48 8.72 3.94 2.25
C PRO A 48 9.68 3.01 1.51
N PHE A 49 9.37 1.70 1.52
CA PHE A 49 10.14 0.62 0.89
C PHE A 49 9.46 0.03 -0.37
N GLY A 50 8.36 0.64 -0.80
CA GLY A 50 7.51 0.19 -1.90
C GLY A 50 6.20 -0.46 -1.43
N THR A 51 5.37 -0.83 -2.41
CA THR A 51 4.00 -1.30 -2.19
C THR A 51 3.96 -2.62 -1.41
N LEU A 52 3.08 -2.69 -0.41
CA LEU A 52 2.85 -3.87 0.42
C LEU A 52 1.38 -4.28 0.39
N TYR A 53 1.07 -5.57 0.44
CA TYR A 53 -0.33 -6.00 0.29
C TYR A 53 -0.92 -6.68 1.52
N ASN A 54 -0.10 -7.26 2.38
CA ASN A 54 -0.53 -8.08 3.51
C ASN A 54 -0.05 -7.50 4.84
N ALA A 55 -0.76 -7.85 5.92
CA ALA A 55 -0.50 -7.35 7.26
C ALA A 55 0.91 -7.69 7.79
N ALA A 56 1.42 -8.89 7.49
CA ALA A 56 2.76 -9.30 7.94
C ALA A 56 3.86 -8.40 7.36
N SER A 57 3.80 -8.10 6.07
CA SER A 57 4.77 -7.22 5.40
C SER A 57 4.69 -5.78 5.91
N ILE A 58 3.47 -5.28 6.13
CA ILE A 58 3.21 -3.95 6.68
C ILE A 58 3.75 -3.85 8.10
N SER A 59 3.41 -4.79 8.97
CA SER A 59 3.89 -4.85 10.36
C SER A 59 5.41 -4.91 10.43
N LYS A 60 6.06 -5.73 9.58
CA LYS A 60 7.52 -5.77 9.47
C LYS A 60 8.11 -4.42 9.06
N SER A 61 7.48 -3.74 8.11
CA SER A 61 7.93 -2.41 7.67
C SER A 61 7.77 -1.35 8.76
N LEU A 62 6.65 -1.35 9.48
CA LEU A 62 6.45 -0.45 10.63
C LEU A 62 7.47 -0.73 11.74
N ALA A 63 7.77 -2.00 12.03
CA ALA A 63 8.80 -2.37 13.00
C ALA A 63 10.19 -1.86 12.60
N LEU A 64 10.55 -1.91 11.30
CA LEU A 64 11.81 -1.33 10.80
C LEU A 64 11.86 0.19 11.02
N LEU A 65 10.74 0.90 10.80
CA LEU A 65 10.63 2.35 11.01
C LEU A 65 10.68 2.76 12.49
N ASP A 66 10.26 1.87 13.39
CA ASP A 66 10.29 2.10 14.84
C ASP A 66 11.63 1.70 15.49
N SER A 67 12.36 0.77 14.85
CA SER A 67 13.63 0.27 15.37
C SER A 67 14.80 1.21 15.09
N SER A 68 15.94 0.96 15.75
CA SER A 68 17.25 1.51 15.37
C SER A 68 18.03 0.59 14.43
N GLU A 69 17.38 -0.48 13.94
CA GLU A 69 18.02 -1.46 13.08
C GLU A 69 18.35 -0.88 11.71
N ARG A 70 19.31 -1.52 11.04
CA ARG A 70 19.77 -1.19 9.70
C ARG A 70 19.82 -2.47 8.88
N PHE A 71 19.57 -2.34 7.59
CA PHE A 71 19.81 -3.43 6.65
C PHE A 71 21.30 -3.79 6.65
N ALA A 72 21.58 -5.08 6.80
CA ALA A 72 22.91 -5.66 6.81
C ALA A 72 23.12 -6.55 5.57
N GLN A 73 24.35 -7.04 5.40
CA GLN A 73 24.70 -7.91 4.28
C GLN A 73 23.83 -9.19 4.21
N SER A 74 23.32 -9.66 5.35
CA SER A 74 22.38 -10.79 5.45
C SER A 74 21.01 -10.52 4.83
N ASP A 75 20.61 -9.25 4.70
CA ASP A 75 19.34 -8.85 4.11
C ASP A 75 19.42 -8.73 2.58
N VAL A 76 20.63 -8.77 2.02
CA VAL A 76 20.88 -8.60 0.59
C VAL A 76 20.70 -9.91 -0.14
N ILE A 77 19.86 -9.89 -1.16
CA ILE A 77 19.64 -11.00 -2.09
C ILE A 77 20.10 -10.63 -3.50
N ASP A 78 20.66 -11.61 -4.21
CA ASP A 78 21.01 -11.49 -5.62
C ASP A 78 19.81 -11.94 -6.47
N ILE A 79 19.04 -11.00 -6.98
CA ILE A 79 17.82 -11.30 -7.74
C ILE A 79 18.11 -11.74 -9.18
N SER A 80 19.36 -11.63 -9.65
CA SER A 80 19.76 -12.07 -11.01
C SER A 80 20.00 -13.57 -11.13
N ARG A 81 20.39 -14.23 -10.03
CA ARG A 81 20.71 -15.68 -10.03
C ARG A 81 19.49 -16.57 -10.22
N HIS A 82 18.30 -16.00 -10.11
CA HIS A 82 17.04 -16.73 -10.06
C HIS A 82 16.09 -16.36 -11.21
N THR A 83 16.49 -15.45 -12.11
CA THR A 83 15.76 -15.19 -13.36
C THR A 83 16.15 -16.23 -14.40
N THR A 84 15.55 -17.42 -14.33
CA THR A 84 15.63 -18.37 -15.44
C THR A 84 14.90 -17.78 -16.64
N THR A 85 15.58 -17.75 -17.80
CA THR A 85 14.97 -17.55 -19.13
C THR A 85 13.89 -18.61 -19.36
N PHE A 86 12.65 -18.27 -19.06
CA PHE A 86 11.49 -18.94 -19.62
C PHE A 86 10.98 -18.10 -20.80
N ALA A 87 11.57 -18.37 -21.97
CA ALA A 87 10.87 -18.14 -23.23
C ALA A 87 9.77 -19.19 -23.34
N THR A 88 8.53 -18.70 -23.49
CA THR A 88 7.35 -19.36 -24.06
C THR A 88 7.01 -20.77 -23.56
N ASP A 89 5.84 -20.84 -22.91
CA ASP A 89 5.10 -22.01 -22.46
C ASP A 89 5.36 -22.41 -21.00
N ALA A 90 4.32 -22.15 -20.18
CA ALA A 90 4.13 -22.49 -18.77
C ALA A 90 4.71 -21.56 -17.70
N ILE A 91 4.35 -20.26 -17.69
CA ILE A 91 4.25 -19.45 -16.46
C ILE A 91 3.01 -18.53 -16.54
N GLN A 92 1.84 -19.04 -16.15
CA GLN A 92 0.73 -18.21 -15.67
C GLN A 92 0.77 -18.27 -14.14
N GLY A 93 1.48 -17.34 -13.49
CA GLY A 93 1.66 -17.43 -12.04
C GLY A 93 2.41 -16.28 -11.35
N SER A 94 2.97 -15.33 -12.11
CA SER A 94 3.39 -14.03 -11.58
C SER A 94 2.22 -13.05 -11.64
N ASP A 95 2.03 -12.30 -10.56
CA ASP A 95 1.01 -11.27 -10.44
C ASP A 95 1.14 -10.22 -11.56
N GLU A 96 0.40 -10.42 -12.66
CA GLU A 96 -0.05 -9.35 -13.54
C GLU A 96 -1.21 -8.63 -12.84
N THR A 97 -0.90 -7.97 -11.72
CA THR A 97 -1.58 -6.72 -11.42
C THR A 97 -0.96 -5.70 -12.37
N GLY A 98 -1.78 -5.06 -13.20
CA GLY A 98 -1.39 -3.98 -14.09
C GLY A 98 -0.68 -2.84 -13.37
N ALA A 99 0.61 -3.03 -13.07
CA ALA A 99 1.56 -1.98 -13.28
C ALA A 99 1.40 -1.61 -14.74
N LYS A 100 1.01 -0.36 -15.04
CA LYS A 100 1.36 0.22 -16.33
C LYS A 100 2.77 -0.22 -16.63
N ALA A 101 2.93 -0.91 -17.75
CA ALA A 101 4.22 -1.36 -18.24
C ALA A 101 5.08 -0.13 -18.51
N ASN A 102 5.73 0.40 -17.46
CA ASN A 102 7.09 0.87 -17.61
C ASN A 102 7.90 -0.39 -17.80
N ASN A 103 7.98 -0.81 -19.07
CA ASN A 103 8.89 -1.81 -19.57
C ASN A 103 10.33 -1.27 -19.53
N GLU A 104 10.72 -0.65 -18.41
CA GLU A 104 12.10 -0.41 -18.09
C GLU A 104 12.56 -1.65 -17.35
N ALA A 105 13.38 -2.46 -18.02
CA ALA A 105 14.16 -3.50 -17.38
C ALA A 105 14.86 -2.88 -16.17
N PHE A 106 14.43 -3.21 -14.95
CA PHE A 106 15.09 -2.75 -13.73
C PHE A 106 16.54 -3.26 -13.77
N LYS A 107 17.49 -2.34 -13.99
CA LYS A 107 18.94 -2.59 -14.13
C LYS A 107 19.62 -2.85 -12.78
N GLY A 108 19.04 -3.68 -11.92
CA GLY A 108 19.55 -3.91 -10.58
C GLY A 108 19.66 -5.40 -10.27
N ARG A 109 20.79 -5.79 -9.70
CA ARG A 109 21.12 -7.18 -9.35
C ARG A 109 20.87 -7.51 -7.88
N TYR A 110 21.05 -6.55 -6.99
CA TYR A 110 20.99 -6.75 -5.54
C TYR A 110 19.83 -5.96 -4.94
N CYS A 111 19.03 -6.62 -4.11
CA CYS A 111 17.87 -6.04 -3.41
C CYS A 111 17.70 -6.71 -2.04
N SER A 112 16.54 -6.52 -1.39
CA SER A 112 16.10 -7.27 -0.21
C SER A 112 14.62 -7.60 -0.34
N PHE A 113 14.20 -8.72 0.24
CA PHE A 113 12.79 -9.15 0.29
C PHE A 113 11.83 -8.15 0.96
N CYS A 114 12.35 -7.14 1.66
CA CYS A 114 11.57 -6.07 2.27
C CYS A 114 11.30 -4.89 1.32
N HIS A 115 11.86 -4.88 0.10
CA HIS A 115 11.79 -3.73 -0.80
C HIS A 115 11.12 -4.07 -2.13
N HIS A 116 10.55 -3.05 -2.77
CA HIS A 116 10.16 -3.13 -4.16
C HIS A 116 11.39 -3.16 -5.08
N SER A 117 11.28 -3.79 -6.25
CA SER A 117 12.38 -3.95 -7.22
C SER A 117 13.01 -2.64 -7.70
N SER A 118 12.36 -1.49 -7.52
CA SER A 118 12.94 -0.17 -7.78
C SER A 118 14.13 0.19 -6.86
N PHE A 119 14.28 -0.52 -5.75
CA PHE A 119 15.45 -0.41 -4.87
C PHE A 119 16.66 -1.19 -5.38
N ALA A 120 16.50 -2.06 -6.38
CA ALA A 120 17.59 -2.90 -6.85
C ALA A 120 18.77 -2.07 -7.36
N ARG A 121 20.00 -2.48 -7.04
CA ARG A 121 21.26 -1.83 -7.44
C ARG A 121 22.24 -2.83 -8.04
N GLU A 122 23.28 -2.33 -8.69
CA GLU A 122 24.28 -3.18 -9.37
C GLU A 122 25.20 -3.90 -8.38
N SER A 123 25.41 -3.32 -7.19
CA SER A 123 26.21 -3.93 -6.11
C SER A 123 25.45 -4.01 -4.78
N ALA A 124 25.80 -4.99 -3.96
CA ALA A 124 25.27 -5.12 -2.60
C ALA A 124 25.58 -3.89 -1.72
N ALA A 125 26.78 -3.31 -1.86
CA ALA A 125 27.18 -2.12 -1.12
C ALA A 125 26.32 -0.89 -1.49
N GLU A 126 26.09 -0.67 -2.79
CA GLU A 126 25.24 0.42 -3.27
C GLU A 126 23.79 0.24 -2.84
N PHE A 127 23.28 -1.01 -2.89
CA PHE A 127 21.95 -1.34 -2.37
C PHE A 127 21.85 -0.99 -0.88
N LEU A 128 22.79 -1.44 -0.05
CA LEU A 128 22.78 -1.20 1.39
C LEU A 128 22.89 0.28 1.74
N GLU A 129 23.74 1.03 1.03
CA GLU A 129 23.84 2.49 1.22
C GLU A 129 22.49 3.16 0.89
N ASN A 130 21.89 2.80 -0.24
CA ASN A 130 20.62 3.38 -0.66
C ASN A 130 19.47 3.02 0.30
N ALA A 131 19.36 1.74 0.66
CA ALA A 131 18.32 1.23 1.55
C ALA A 131 18.43 1.83 2.95
N ASN A 132 19.63 1.89 3.53
CA ASN A 132 19.82 2.45 4.87
C ASN A 132 19.68 3.97 4.90
N ARG A 133 20.09 4.69 3.85
CA ARG A 133 19.83 6.13 3.74
C ARG A 133 18.33 6.41 3.69
N ARG A 134 17.57 5.60 2.93
CA ARG A 134 16.10 5.71 2.87
C ARG A 134 15.48 5.38 4.22
N LEU A 135 15.90 4.28 4.84
CA LEU A 135 15.42 3.84 6.15
C LEU A 135 15.59 4.94 7.20
N GLN A 136 16.76 5.58 7.27
CA GLN A 136 17.00 6.66 8.24
C GLN A 136 16.02 7.83 8.07
N LEU A 137 15.82 8.30 6.82
CA LEU A 137 14.89 9.39 6.54
C LEU A 137 13.45 9.03 6.94
N GLU A 138 13.07 7.76 6.74
CA GLU A 138 11.72 7.28 6.98
C GLU A 138 11.48 6.95 8.46
N GLN A 139 12.51 6.53 9.21
CA GLN A 139 12.50 6.44 10.67
C GLN A 139 12.24 7.82 11.29
N GLU A 140 12.98 8.85 10.85
CA GLU A 140 12.77 10.24 11.31
C GLU A 140 11.36 10.74 10.94
N PHE A 141 10.87 10.41 9.74
CA PHE A 141 9.53 10.78 9.32
C PHE A 141 8.46 10.09 10.17
N PHE A 142 8.57 8.78 10.40
CA PHE A 142 7.62 8.00 11.19
C PHE A 142 7.58 8.46 12.65
N ALA A 143 8.75 8.73 13.24
CA ALA A 143 8.84 9.28 14.59
C ALA A 143 8.05 10.59 14.73
N GLY A 144 8.13 11.48 13.73
CA GLY A 144 7.38 12.73 13.71
C GLY A 144 5.94 12.63 13.19
N SER A 145 5.51 11.47 12.70
CA SER A 145 4.15 11.28 12.18
C SER A 145 3.14 11.06 13.30
N ASP A 146 1.95 11.64 13.16
CA ASP A 146 0.83 11.49 14.10
C ASP A 146 -0.30 10.62 13.53
N THR A 147 -0.31 10.41 12.21
CA THR A 147 -1.35 9.64 11.52
C THR A 147 -0.71 8.58 10.64
N VAL A 148 -1.15 7.32 10.80
CA VAL A 148 -0.72 6.16 10.03
C VAL A 148 -1.92 5.59 9.28
N ILE A 149 -1.89 5.62 7.95
CA ILE A 149 -2.95 5.07 7.10
C ILE A 149 -2.49 3.74 6.52
N ILE A 150 -3.23 2.67 6.80
CA ILE A 150 -2.90 1.30 6.40
C ILE A 150 -3.92 0.77 5.39
N THR A 151 -3.47 0.53 4.15
CA THR A 151 -4.31 0.00 3.07
C THR A 151 -4.02 -1.49 2.82
N LEU A 152 -4.87 -2.38 3.32
CA LEU A 152 -4.70 -3.83 3.18
C LEU A 152 -5.18 -4.32 1.80
N GLY A 153 -4.31 -5.04 1.09
CA GLY A 153 -4.59 -5.61 -0.23
C GLY A 153 -5.19 -7.01 -0.16
N THR A 154 -4.53 -7.92 0.54
CA THR A 154 -4.84 -9.35 0.55
C THR A 154 -4.41 -10.04 1.85
N SER A 155 -5.13 -11.08 2.26
CA SER A 155 -4.73 -12.01 3.33
C SER A 155 -3.68 -13.03 2.88
N TRP A 156 -3.34 -13.10 1.59
CA TRP A 156 -2.30 -14.02 1.10
C TRP A 156 -0.90 -13.47 1.35
N VAL A 157 -0.03 -14.32 1.89
CA VAL A 157 1.40 -14.04 2.09
C VAL A 157 2.24 -15.03 1.30
N TYR A 158 3.48 -14.64 1.01
CA TYR A 158 4.50 -15.54 0.47
C TYR A 158 5.63 -15.68 1.47
N ARG A 159 5.94 -16.92 1.84
CA ARG A 159 7.07 -17.28 2.70
C ARG A 159 8.20 -17.81 1.85
N HIS A 160 9.39 -17.25 2.01
CA HIS A 160 10.60 -17.82 1.42
C HIS A 160 11.04 -19.04 2.22
N LYS A 161 11.05 -20.22 1.61
CA LYS A 161 11.22 -21.50 2.30
C LYS A 161 12.55 -21.64 3.03
N ALA A 162 13.64 -21.21 2.40
CA ALA A 162 14.98 -21.39 2.97
C ALA A 162 15.28 -20.40 4.10
N LEU A 163 14.60 -19.25 4.15
CA LEU A 163 14.80 -18.23 5.18
C LEU A 163 13.68 -18.22 6.23
N ASP A 164 12.66 -19.05 6.04
CA ASP A 164 11.44 -19.10 6.86
C ASP A 164 10.87 -17.71 7.20
N THR A 165 10.79 -16.84 6.19
CA THR A 165 10.36 -15.45 6.37
C THR A 165 9.29 -15.06 5.36
N ILE A 166 8.29 -14.31 5.81
CA ILE A 166 7.33 -13.69 4.92
C ILE A 166 8.03 -12.54 4.19
N VAL A 167 7.91 -12.55 2.86
CA VAL A 167 8.53 -11.56 1.98
C VAL A 167 7.51 -10.55 1.48
N SER A 168 7.96 -9.32 1.27
CA SER A 168 7.14 -8.25 0.69
C SER A 168 7.12 -8.30 -0.83
N ASN A 169 8.19 -8.80 -1.45
CA ASN A 169 8.32 -8.96 -2.89
C ASN A 169 9.11 -10.23 -3.23
N CYS A 170 8.62 -11.07 -4.14
CA CYS A 170 9.34 -12.28 -4.57
C CYS A 170 10.41 -12.00 -5.64
N HIS A 171 10.51 -10.78 -6.17
CA HIS A 171 11.49 -10.34 -7.16
C HIS A 171 11.61 -11.21 -8.43
N LYS A 172 10.50 -11.87 -8.82
CA LYS A 172 10.48 -12.85 -9.93
C LYS A 172 11.45 -14.01 -9.75
N ILE A 173 11.90 -14.26 -8.52
CA ILE A 173 12.62 -15.49 -8.13
C ILE A 173 11.69 -16.69 -8.37
N HIS A 174 12.27 -17.85 -8.66
CA HIS A 174 11.53 -19.04 -9.04
C HIS A 174 10.44 -19.39 -8.00
N PRO A 175 9.16 -19.60 -8.40
CA PRO A 175 8.05 -19.80 -7.47
C PRO A 175 8.22 -20.97 -6.49
N ALA A 176 9.01 -21.99 -6.86
CA ALA A 176 9.29 -23.13 -5.98
C ALA A 176 10.03 -22.76 -4.68
N GLU A 177 10.72 -21.61 -4.64
CA GLU A 177 11.39 -21.09 -3.44
C GLU A 177 10.42 -20.49 -2.43
N PHE A 178 9.16 -20.29 -2.82
CA PHE A 178 8.13 -19.70 -1.99
C PHE A 178 7.01 -20.68 -1.67
N GLU A 179 6.44 -20.50 -0.50
CA GLU A 179 5.18 -21.08 -0.10
C GLU A 179 4.15 -19.97 0.04
N ARG A 180 2.94 -20.21 -0.48
CA ARG A 180 1.85 -19.24 -0.42
C ARG A 180 0.90 -19.66 0.68
N GLU A 181 0.70 -18.80 1.66
CA GLU A 181 -0.11 -19.08 2.87
C GLU A 181 -1.25 -18.07 2.99
N PHE A 182 -2.41 -18.54 3.46
CA PHE A 182 -3.53 -17.67 3.80
C PHE A 182 -3.41 -17.23 5.26
N MET A 183 -3.25 -15.93 5.49
CA MET A 183 -3.20 -15.34 6.82
C MET A 183 -4.63 -15.14 7.34
N GLU A 184 -5.02 -15.95 8.32
CA GLU A 184 -6.32 -15.90 8.97
C GLU A 184 -6.54 -14.54 9.69
N TRP A 185 -7.79 -14.10 9.83
CA TRP A 185 -8.14 -12.76 10.31
C TRP A 185 -7.64 -12.50 11.73
N GLY A 186 -7.70 -13.48 12.63
CA GLY A 186 -7.20 -13.35 14.00
C GLY A 186 -5.68 -13.15 14.06
N LEU A 187 -4.92 -13.87 13.22
CA LEU A 187 -3.48 -13.63 13.09
C LEU A 187 -3.18 -12.26 12.46
N THR A 188 -3.96 -11.86 11.45
CA THR A 188 -3.89 -10.54 10.82
C THR A 188 -4.07 -9.42 11.84
N ALA A 189 -5.13 -9.50 12.64
CA ALA A 189 -5.42 -8.53 13.71
C ALA A 189 -4.27 -8.47 14.73
N ARG A 190 -3.86 -9.60 15.32
CA ARG A 190 -2.75 -9.64 16.30
C ARG A 190 -1.44 -9.07 15.74
N THR A 191 -1.19 -9.23 14.45
CA THR A 191 0.03 -8.74 13.81
C THR A 191 0.03 -7.22 13.70
N LEU A 192 -1.10 -6.61 13.34
CA LEU A 192 -1.25 -5.15 13.24
C LEU A 192 -1.43 -4.50 14.61
N GLU A 193 -2.08 -5.18 15.55
CA GLU A 193 -2.34 -4.70 16.92
C GLU A 193 -1.05 -4.30 17.66
N LYS A 194 0.07 -4.99 17.40
CA LYS A 194 1.37 -4.63 17.96
C LYS A 194 1.78 -3.20 17.60
N SER A 195 1.54 -2.77 16.37
CA SER A 195 1.86 -1.40 15.92
C SER A 195 0.93 -0.38 16.57
N ILE A 196 -0.34 -0.71 16.77
CA ILE A 196 -1.30 0.20 17.43
C ILE A 196 -0.91 0.38 18.90
N THR A 197 -0.70 -0.73 19.62
CA THR A 197 -0.40 -0.73 21.05
C THR A 197 0.95 -0.12 21.40
N SER A 198 1.93 -0.20 20.50
CA SER A 198 3.25 0.42 20.70
C SER A 198 3.26 1.91 20.39
N HIS A 199 2.21 2.43 19.74
CA HIS A 199 2.10 3.84 19.32
C HIS A 199 0.76 4.45 19.71
N PRO A 200 0.44 4.56 21.01
CA PRO A 200 -0.78 5.23 21.47
C PRO A 200 -0.79 6.73 21.15
N ASP A 201 0.37 7.32 20.82
CA ASP A 201 0.53 8.70 20.36
C ASP A 201 0.09 8.91 18.90
N LYS A 202 -0.05 7.83 18.13
CA LYS A 202 -0.42 7.86 16.71
C LYS A 202 -1.86 7.41 16.52
N ARG A 203 -2.49 7.98 15.51
CA ARG A 203 -3.81 7.56 15.02
C ARG A 203 -3.67 6.63 13.84
N PHE A 204 -4.46 5.57 13.80
CA PHE A 204 -4.44 4.55 12.76
C PHE A 204 -5.73 4.56 11.95
N ILE A 205 -5.63 4.81 10.65
CA ILE A 205 -6.76 4.74 9.73
C ILE A 205 -6.58 3.50 8.84
N PHE A 206 -7.42 2.49 9.03
CA PHE A 206 -7.40 1.30 8.21
C PHE A 206 -8.30 1.46 6.99
N THR A 207 -7.93 0.82 5.89
CA THR A 207 -8.80 0.68 4.72
C THR A 207 -8.51 -0.62 3.99
N VAL A 208 -9.53 -1.23 3.39
CA VAL A 208 -9.36 -2.35 2.49
C VAL A 208 -9.25 -1.83 1.06
N SER A 209 -8.19 -2.25 0.37
CA SER A 209 -7.92 -1.87 -1.02
C SER A 209 -9.10 -2.29 -1.92
N PRO A 210 -9.64 -1.40 -2.76
CA PRO A 210 -10.67 -1.73 -3.75
C PRO A 210 -10.13 -2.54 -4.94
N ILE A 211 -8.80 -2.65 -5.10
CA ILE A 211 -8.17 -3.48 -6.14
C ILE A 211 -8.51 -4.95 -5.93
N ARG A 212 -8.94 -5.63 -7.01
CA ARG A 212 -9.33 -7.04 -7.01
C ARG A 212 -8.12 -7.96 -7.12
N HIS A 213 -8.05 -9.00 -6.31
CA HIS A 213 -7.04 -10.06 -6.41
C HIS A 213 -7.66 -11.32 -7.02
N LEU A 214 -7.71 -11.38 -8.35
CA LEU A 214 -8.45 -12.43 -9.09
C LEU A 214 -7.68 -13.73 -9.33
N LYS A 215 -6.47 -13.88 -8.78
CA LYS A 215 -5.65 -15.10 -8.91
C LYS A 215 -6.39 -16.36 -8.49
N ASP A 216 -7.21 -16.28 -7.44
CA ASP A 216 -8.07 -17.38 -6.94
C ASP A 216 -9.54 -17.17 -7.33
N GLY A 217 -9.79 -16.40 -8.39
CA GLY A 217 -11.12 -16.00 -8.81
C GLY A 217 -11.81 -14.99 -7.88
N ALA A 218 -13.02 -14.60 -8.27
CA ALA A 218 -13.80 -13.61 -7.53
C ALA A 218 -14.17 -14.07 -6.11
N HIS A 219 -14.40 -15.38 -5.93
CA HIS A 219 -14.71 -15.95 -4.61
C HIS A 219 -13.51 -15.88 -3.66
N GLY A 220 -12.31 -16.27 -4.12
CA GLY A 220 -11.09 -16.16 -3.31
C GLY A 220 -10.75 -14.71 -2.96
N ASN A 221 -10.97 -13.77 -3.89
CA ASN A 221 -10.89 -12.34 -3.58
C ASN A 221 -11.87 -11.95 -2.46
N ALA A 222 -13.14 -12.34 -2.56
CA ALA A 222 -14.15 -12.01 -1.56
C ALA A 222 -13.79 -12.58 -0.17
N ILE A 223 -13.31 -13.82 -0.10
CA ILE A 223 -12.83 -14.43 1.17
C ILE A 223 -11.66 -13.63 1.74
N SER A 224 -10.67 -13.29 0.91
CA SER A 224 -9.51 -12.50 1.33
C SER A 224 -9.95 -11.14 1.90
N LYS A 225 -10.83 -10.42 1.19
CA LYS A 225 -11.35 -9.11 1.65
C LYS A 225 -12.17 -9.24 2.93
N ALA A 226 -13.04 -10.24 3.03
CA ALA A 226 -13.81 -10.52 4.25
C ALA A 226 -12.91 -10.80 5.46
N SER A 227 -11.84 -11.57 5.27
CA SER A 227 -10.85 -11.82 6.33
C SER A 227 -10.15 -10.55 6.79
N LEU A 228 -9.84 -9.62 5.88
CA LEU A 228 -9.24 -8.33 6.24
C LEU A 228 -10.23 -7.44 6.99
N LEU A 229 -11.50 -7.41 6.56
CA LEU A 229 -12.57 -6.66 7.23
C LEU A 229 -12.78 -7.14 8.67
N LEU A 230 -12.86 -8.46 8.90
CA LEU A 230 -12.98 -9.03 10.25
C LEU A 230 -11.78 -8.65 11.14
N ALA A 231 -10.58 -8.63 10.58
CA ALA A 231 -9.39 -8.22 11.31
C ALA A 231 -9.45 -6.73 11.70
N ILE A 232 -9.82 -5.85 10.77
CA ILE A 232 -9.95 -4.41 11.00
C ILE A 232 -11.05 -4.11 12.02
N GLU A 233 -12.23 -4.73 11.89
CA GLU A 233 -13.35 -4.56 12.82
C GLU A 233 -12.89 -4.84 14.25
N SER A 234 -12.21 -5.98 14.45
CA SER A 234 -11.69 -6.33 15.78
C SER A 234 -10.66 -5.33 16.33
N LEU A 235 -9.90 -4.65 15.47
CA LEU A 235 -8.93 -3.64 15.90
C LEU A 235 -9.63 -2.32 16.26
N VAL A 236 -10.57 -1.86 15.42
CA VAL A 236 -11.32 -0.62 15.64
C VAL A 236 -12.19 -0.71 16.90
N GLU A 237 -12.80 -1.86 17.17
CA GLU A 237 -13.58 -2.07 18.41
C GLU A 237 -12.73 -2.01 19.69
N LYS A 238 -11.44 -2.38 19.61
CA LYS A 238 -10.55 -2.51 20.77
C LYS A 238 -9.72 -1.27 21.06
N HIS A 239 -9.45 -0.44 20.04
CA HIS A 239 -8.45 0.63 20.12
C HIS A 239 -9.07 1.96 19.75
N GLU A 240 -9.14 2.89 20.71
CA GLU A 240 -9.76 4.22 20.53
C GLU A 240 -9.01 5.10 19.53
N ASN A 241 -7.75 4.79 19.21
CA ASN A 241 -6.94 5.48 18.21
C ASN A 241 -6.97 4.78 16.84
N ALA A 242 -7.89 3.85 16.60
CA ALA A 242 -8.07 3.15 15.33
C ALA A 242 -9.44 3.43 14.71
N GLU A 243 -9.47 3.72 13.41
CA GLU A 243 -10.71 3.97 12.65
C GLU A 243 -10.64 3.36 11.25
N TYR A 244 -11.79 3.23 10.57
CA TYR A 244 -11.91 2.57 9.27
C TYR A 244 -12.45 3.50 8.19
N PHE A 245 -11.81 3.50 7.01
CA PHE A 245 -12.31 4.13 5.80
C PHE A 245 -12.74 3.06 4.76
N PRO A 246 -14.02 3.03 4.33
CA PRO A 246 -14.57 1.93 3.53
C PRO A 246 -14.34 2.09 2.01
N ALA A 247 -13.08 2.16 1.57
CA ALA A 247 -12.74 2.34 0.15
C ALA A 247 -13.22 1.16 -0.74
N TYR A 248 -13.15 -0.06 -0.22
CA TYR A 248 -13.57 -1.28 -0.91
C TYR A 248 -15.08 -1.30 -1.17
N GLU A 249 -15.86 -0.99 -0.15
CA GLU A 249 -17.31 -0.93 -0.17
C GLU A 249 -17.79 0.24 -1.04
N ILE A 250 -17.13 1.41 -0.98
CA ILE A 250 -17.46 2.52 -1.89
C ILE A 250 -17.32 2.07 -3.36
N LEU A 251 -16.24 1.37 -3.72
CA LEU A 251 -16.11 0.86 -5.08
C LEU A 251 -17.21 -0.15 -5.41
N LEU A 252 -17.50 -1.08 -4.50
CA LEU A 252 -18.46 -2.14 -4.75
C LEU A 252 -19.92 -1.70 -4.73
N ASP A 253 -20.30 -0.72 -3.91
CA ASP A 253 -21.70 -0.41 -3.60
C ASP A 253 -22.15 0.95 -4.14
N GLU A 254 -21.27 1.95 -4.18
CA GLU A 254 -21.55 3.25 -4.82
C GLU A 254 -21.13 3.26 -6.29
N LEU A 255 -20.05 2.54 -6.66
CA LEU A 255 -19.44 2.54 -7.99
C LEU A 255 -19.57 1.18 -8.71
N ARG A 256 -20.75 0.56 -8.64
CA ARG A 256 -21.06 -0.80 -9.12
C ARG A 256 -20.81 -1.12 -10.61
N ASP A 257 -20.59 -0.12 -11.45
CA ASP A 257 -20.53 -0.26 -12.91
C ASP A 257 -19.10 -0.50 -13.42
N TYR A 258 -18.94 -1.33 -14.46
CA TYR A 258 -17.65 -1.64 -15.07
C TYR A 258 -16.86 -0.40 -15.53
N ARG A 259 -17.52 0.72 -15.83
CA ARG A 259 -16.86 2.01 -16.14
C ARG A 259 -15.95 2.53 -15.01
N PHE A 260 -16.13 2.02 -13.80
CA PHE A 260 -15.33 2.38 -12.63
C PHE A 260 -14.14 1.46 -12.42
N TYR A 261 -13.93 0.50 -13.32
CA TYR A 261 -12.71 -0.29 -13.41
C TYR A 261 -11.85 0.20 -14.57
N ALA A 262 -10.54 0.06 -14.43
CA ALA A 262 -9.59 0.24 -15.51
C ALA A 262 -9.73 -0.89 -16.55
N GLU A 263 -9.00 -0.78 -17.66
CA GLU A 263 -9.06 -1.76 -18.76
C GLU A 263 -8.73 -3.20 -18.32
N ASP A 264 -7.93 -3.37 -17.26
CA ASP A 264 -7.59 -4.67 -16.70
C ASP A 264 -8.68 -5.30 -15.82
N MET A 265 -9.79 -4.59 -15.59
CA MET A 265 -10.93 -5.03 -14.78
C MET A 265 -10.60 -5.37 -13.31
N ILE A 266 -9.39 -4.99 -12.88
CA ILE A 266 -8.81 -5.28 -11.57
C ILE A 266 -8.65 -3.99 -10.77
N HIS A 267 -8.10 -2.95 -11.39
CA HIS A 267 -7.86 -1.67 -10.76
C HIS A 267 -9.08 -0.74 -10.88
N PRO A 268 -9.32 0.16 -9.91
CA PRO A 268 -10.27 1.25 -10.09
C PRO A 268 -9.83 2.17 -11.24
N SER A 269 -10.79 2.67 -12.01
CA SER A 269 -10.51 3.69 -13.03
C SER A 269 -10.12 5.03 -12.39
N PRO A 270 -9.46 5.95 -13.12
CA PRO A 270 -9.12 7.27 -12.58
C PRO A 270 -10.32 8.05 -12.03
N VAL A 271 -11.51 7.83 -12.61
CA VAL A 271 -12.77 8.43 -12.14
C VAL A 271 -13.16 7.84 -10.78
N ALA A 272 -13.04 6.52 -10.61
CA ALA A 272 -13.31 5.85 -9.35
C ALA A 272 -12.34 6.27 -8.25
N VAL A 273 -11.03 6.31 -8.54
CA VAL A 273 -10.02 6.79 -7.59
C VAL A 273 -10.32 8.23 -7.17
N LYS A 274 -10.66 9.12 -8.12
CA LYS A 274 -11.05 10.49 -7.80
C LYS A 274 -12.27 10.52 -6.88
N TYR A 275 -13.31 9.74 -7.17
CA TYR A 275 -14.51 9.70 -6.36
C TYR A 275 -14.22 9.21 -4.93
N ILE A 276 -13.46 8.12 -4.77
CA ILE A 276 -13.08 7.61 -3.46
C ILE A 276 -12.23 8.64 -2.70
N PHE A 277 -11.33 9.35 -3.39
CA PHE A 277 -10.58 10.45 -2.78
C PHE A 277 -11.48 11.59 -2.28
N GLU A 278 -12.52 11.97 -3.03
CA GLU A 278 -13.49 12.97 -2.54
C GLU A 278 -14.24 12.46 -1.29
N ARG A 279 -14.63 11.18 -1.26
CA ARG A 279 -15.25 10.56 -0.07
C ARG A 279 -14.30 10.57 1.13
N PHE A 280 -13.02 10.25 0.92
CA PHE A 280 -11.99 10.35 1.97
C PHE A 280 -11.84 11.79 2.45
N LYS A 281 -11.72 12.74 1.52
CA LYS A 281 -11.60 14.18 1.82
C LYS A 281 -12.76 14.67 2.68
N ASP A 282 -14.00 14.38 2.28
CA ASP A 282 -15.19 14.86 2.98
C ASP A 282 -15.30 14.31 4.41
N SER A 283 -14.86 13.07 4.62
CA SER A 283 -14.91 12.37 5.91
C SER A 283 -13.74 12.72 6.83
N PHE A 284 -12.51 12.73 6.31
CA PHE A 284 -11.29 12.74 7.12
C PHE A 284 -10.53 14.05 7.09
N ILE A 285 -10.77 14.96 6.14
CA ILE A 285 -10.03 16.22 6.05
C ILE A 285 -10.86 17.37 6.64
N GLU A 286 -10.18 18.31 7.31
CA GLU A 286 -10.75 19.57 7.77
C GLU A 286 -11.27 20.41 6.59
N PRO A 287 -12.54 20.87 6.60
CA PRO A 287 -13.08 21.72 5.53
C PRO A 287 -12.26 23.00 5.27
N GLU A 288 -11.59 23.52 6.29
CA GLU A 288 -10.70 24.66 6.25
C GLU A 288 -9.50 24.44 5.31
N CYS A 289 -9.10 23.18 5.08
CA CYS A 289 -8.02 22.83 4.17
C CYS A 289 -8.44 22.90 2.69
N TYR A 290 -9.74 22.82 2.37
CA TYR A 290 -10.22 22.66 0.98
C TYR A 290 -9.75 23.76 0.01
N PRO A 291 -9.74 25.05 0.38
CA PRO A 291 -9.24 26.10 -0.52
C PRO A 291 -7.77 25.90 -0.90
N GLN A 292 -6.93 25.56 0.09
CA GLN A 292 -5.50 25.32 -0.14
C GLN A 292 -5.29 24.02 -0.93
N MET A 293 -6.04 22.96 -0.67
CA MET A 293 -5.99 21.73 -1.45
C MET A 293 -6.28 21.99 -2.94
N ALA A 294 -7.31 22.79 -3.23
CA ALA A 294 -7.67 23.15 -4.60
C ALA A 294 -6.56 23.97 -5.29
N GLN A 295 -5.93 24.89 -4.57
CA GLN A 295 -4.80 25.67 -5.07
C GLN A 295 -3.58 24.79 -5.36
N MET A 296 -3.19 23.93 -4.42
CA MET A 296 -2.03 23.05 -4.53
C MET A 296 -2.21 22.03 -5.66
N SER A 297 -3.38 21.39 -5.76
CA SER A 297 -3.67 20.46 -6.85
C SER A 297 -3.62 21.14 -8.22
N LYS A 298 -4.11 22.39 -8.33
CA LYS A 298 -4.00 23.18 -9.57
C LYS A 298 -2.54 23.47 -9.93
N MET A 299 -1.71 23.79 -8.95
CA MET A 299 -0.27 24.02 -9.16
C MET A 299 0.46 22.74 -9.58
N ALA A 300 0.18 21.61 -8.92
CA ALA A 300 0.75 20.31 -9.26
C ALA A 300 0.43 19.92 -10.72
N ARG A 301 -0.83 20.05 -11.14
CA ARG A 301 -1.25 19.78 -12.53
C ARG A 301 -0.57 20.69 -13.55
N ARG A 302 -0.35 21.97 -13.21
CA ARG A 302 0.39 22.91 -14.07
C ARG A 302 1.85 22.51 -14.24
N ARG A 303 2.50 22.03 -13.17
CA ARG A 303 3.90 21.56 -13.22
C ARG A 303 4.04 20.26 -14.01
N ALA A 304 3.03 19.39 -13.95
CA ALA A 304 3.01 18.13 -14.71
C ALA A 304 2.68 18.33 -16.20
N HIS A 305 2.10 19.46 -16.59
CA HIS A 305 1.79 19.75 -17.98
C HIS A 305 3.08 20.08 -18.77
N ILE A 306 3.50 19.17 -19.64
CA ILE A 306 4.57 19.42 -20.62
C ILE A 306 3.98 20.24 -21.77
N PRO A 307 4.46 21.46 -22.06
CA PRO A 307 4.00 22.23 -23.21
C PRO A 307 4.28 21.47 -24.51
N ILE A 308 3.29 21.34 -25.38
CA ILE A 308 3.52 20.90 -26.76
C ILE A 308 4.08 22.11 -27.50
N GLU A 309 5.40 22.16 -27.68
CA GLU A 309 6.01 23.09 -28.64
C GLU A 309 5.48 22.74 -30.04
N ARG A 310 4.86 23.72 -30.70
CA ARG A 310 4.38 23.63 -32.08
C ARG A 310 5.47 24.07 -33.05
#